data_AF-A0A2I0VMP2-F1
#
_entry.id   AF-A0A2I0VMP2-F1
#
_cell.length_a   1.000
_cell.length_b   1.000
_cell.length_c   1.000
_cell.angle_alpha   90.00
_cell.angle_beta   90.00
_cell.angle_gamma   90.00
#
_symmetry.space_group_name_H-M   'P 1'
#
loop_
_entity.id
_entity.type
_entity.pdbx_description
1 polymer ?
#
loop_
_entity_poly.entity_id
_entity_poly.type
_entity_poly.pdbx_seq_one_letter_code
_entity_poly.pdbx_strand_id
1 'polypeptide(L)'
;MIEQREHAIKNGEPKTDDLLGLLMESNRRHAQERDHLQDASLTTEDVIEECKLFYFAGQETTSVLLTWTMIVLSMHPNWQDQARNEVLQVFGQSKPTFEGLSRLKIVTMIFYEVLRLYPPVVILLRQTYKEIKLGEFTFPRGVQLLLPIILLHHSREFWGEDA
;
A
#
# COMPACT_ATOMS: atom_id res chain seq x y z
N MET A 1 9.31 -4.19 -24.26
CA MET A 1 8.26 -4.81 -23.42
C MET A 1 6.89 -4.16 -23.67
N ILE A 2 6.74 -2.84 -23.57
CA ILE A 2 5.43 -2.16 -23.79
C ILE A 2 5.02 -2.18 -25.26
N GLU A 3 5.92 -1.83 -26.19
CA GLU A 3 5.64 -1.92 -27.64
C GLU A 3 5.27 -3.35 -28.08
N GLN A 4 5.93 -4.36 -27.50
CA GLN A 4 5.62 -5.77 -27.73
C GLN A 4 4.20 -6.11 -27.22
N ARG A 5 3.79 -5.55 -26.09
CA ARG A 5 2.43 -5.73 -25.54
C ARG A 5 1.38 -4.96 -26.32
N GLU A 6 1.67 -3.77 -26.82
CA GLU A 6 0.78 -3.04 -27.72
C GLU A 6 0.55 -3.83 -29.01
N HIS A 7 1.61 -4.42 -29.57
CA HIS A 7 1.52 -5.26 -30.75
C HIS A 7 0.70 -6.54 -30.48
N ALA A 8 0.94 -7.21 -29.34
CA ALA A 8 0.16 -8.37 -28.92
C ALA A 8 -1.35 -8.05 -28.76
N ILE A 9 -1.67 -6.93 -28.10
CA ILE A 9 -3.05 -6.46 -27.92
C ILE A 9 -3.71 -6.13 -29.26
N LYS A 10 -3.00 -5.47 -30.20
CA LYS A 10 -3.50 -5.19 -31.56
C LYS A 10 -3.76 -6.46 -32.36
N ASN A 11 -2.98 -7.52 -32.12
CA ASN A 11 -3.09 -8.79 -32.83
C ASN A 11 -4.11 -9.77 -32.22
N GLY A 12 -4.80 -9.39 -31.14
CA GLY A 12 -5.76 -10.25 -30.46
C GLY A 12 -5.11 -11.41 -29.70
N GLU A 13 -3.83 -11.30 -29.34
CA GLU A 13 -3.10 -12.29 -28.55
C GLU A 13 -3.64 -12.38 -27.11
N PRO A 14 -3.44 -13.54 -26.42
CA PRO A 14 -4.03 -13.78 -25.11
C PRO A 14 -3.67 -12.69 -24.10
N LYS A 15 -4.70 -12.25 -23.38
CA LYS A 15 -4.68 -11.17 -22.40
C LYS A 15 -3.66 -11.48 -21.29
N THR A 16 -2.82 -10.50 -20.96
CA THR A 16 -1.99 -10.55 -19.76
C THR A 16 -2.79 -10.00 -18.58
N ASP A 17 -3.06 -10.84 -17.58
CA ASP A 17 -3.80 -10.46 -16.37
C ASP A 17 -2.88 -9.82 -15.30
N ASP A 18 -1.97 -8.95 -15.73
CA ASP A 18 -1.14 -8.13 -14.86
C ASP A 18 -1.53 -6.65 -14.92
N LEU A 19 -1.02 -5.85 -13.98
CA LEU A 19 -1.40 -4.45 -13.82
C LEU A 19 -1.22 -3.64 -15.12
N LEU A 20 -0.10 -3.85 -15.82
CA LEU A 20 0.19 -3.16 -17.08
C LEU A 20 -0.84 -3.54 -18.16
N GLY A 21 -1.13 -4.84 -18.31
CA GLY A 21 -2.15 -5.31 -19.25
C GLY A 21 -3.55 -4.75 -18.94
N LEU A 22 -3.90 -4.66 -17.66
CA LEU A 22 -5.17 -4.09 -17.20
C LEU A 22 -5.26 -2.58 -17.47
N LEU A 23 -4.21 -1.82 -17.20
CA LEU A 23 -4.15 -0.37 -17.47
C LEU A 23 -4.25 -0.07 -18.96
N MET A 24 -3.50 -0.80 -19.80
CA MET A 24 -3.53 -0.63 -21.25
C MET A 24 -4.91 -0.93 -21.85
N GLU A 25 -5.56 -2.01 -21.39
CA GLU A 25 -6.91 -2.36 -21.86
C GLU A 25 -7.98 -1.38 -21.37
N SER A 26 -7.91 -0.92 -20.11
CA SER A 26 -8.82 0.10 -19.60
C SER A 26 -8.70 1.40 -20.40
N ASN A 27 -7.47 1.84 -20.68
CA ASN A 27 -7.21 3.03 -21.47
C ASN A 27 -7.77 2.91 -22.90
N ARG A 28 -7.60 1.75 -23.54
CA ARG A 28 -8.13 1.48 -24.89
C ARG A 28 -9.65 1.50 -24.94
N ARG A 29 -10.34 0.92 -23.95
CA ARG A 29 -11.81 0.97 -23.86
C ARG A 29 -12.31 2.41 -23.71
N HIS A 30 -11.66 3.19 -22.85
CA HIS A 30 -12.01 4.61 -22.67
C HIS A 30 -11.81 5.45 -23.94
N ALA A 31 -10.78 5.15 -24.74
CA ALA A 31 -10.56 5.80 -26.03
C ALA A 31 -11.61 5.42 -27.10
N GLN A 32 -12.20 4.22 -27.03
CA GLN A 32 -13.20 3.75 -28.00
C GLN A 32 -14.64 4.21 -27.68
N GLU A 33 -14.95 4.50 -26.42
CA GLU A 33 -16.31 4.83 -25.97
C GLU A 33 -16.68 6.33 -26.04
N ARG A 34 -15.73 7.24 -26.29
CA ARG A 34 -15.98 8.70 -26.21
C ARG A 34 -15.40 9.47 -27.41
N ASP A 35 -16.22 9.67 -28.43
CA ASP A 35 -15.88 10.40 -29.66
C ASP A 35 -15.70 11.94 -29.48
N HIS A 36 -15.88 12.50 -28.26
CA HIS A 36 -15.97 13.97 -28.08
C HIS A 36 -15.30 14.59 -26.83
N LEU A 37 -14.48 13.87 -26.05
CA LEU A 37 -13.72 14.46 -24.93
C LEU A 37 -12.27 13.95 -24.96
N GLN A 38 -11.39 14.70 -25.61
CA GLN A 38 -9.96 14.38 -25.85
C GLN A 38 -9.07 14.30 -24.59
N ASP A 39 -9.60 14.45 -23.37
CA ASP A 39 -8.81 14.86 -22.20
C ASP A 39 -8.74 13.82 -21.05
N ALA A 40 -9.14 12.57 -21.29
CA ALA A 40 -9.21 11.54 -20.23
C ALA A 40 -8.53 10.20 -20.56
N SER A 41 -7.85 10.09 -21.70
CA SER A 41 -7.04 8.89 -22.03
C SER A 41 -5.65 9.08 -21.45
N LEU A 42 -5.17 8.08 -20.69
CA LEU A 42 -3.78 8.04 -20.22
C LEU A 42 -2.86 7.90 -21.43
N THR A 43 -1.76 8.65 -21.47
CA THR A 43 -0.70 8.39 -22.44
C THR A 43 0.05 7.11 -22.05
N THR A 44 0.82 6.53 -22.98
CA THR A 44 1.71 5.40 -22.66
C THR A 44 2.70 5.78 -21.56
N GLU A 45 3.15 7.04 -21.51
CA GLU A 45 4.03 7.54 -20.45
C GLU A 45 3.30 7.56 -19.09
N ASP A 46 2.04 8.01 -19.04
CA ASP A 46 1.26 7.99 -17.79
C ASP A 46 1.09 6.54 -17.28
N VAL A 47 0.83 5.58 -18.16
CA VAL A 47 0.73 4.15 -17.79
C VAL A 47 2.07 3.63 -17.25
N ILE A 48 3.19 4.07 -17.81
CA ILE A 48 4.54 3.72 -17.34
C ILE A 48 4.77 4.30 -15.95
N GLU A 49 4.46 5.58 -15.74
CA GLU A 49 4.65 6.27 -14.48
C GLU A 49 3.78 5.65 -13.37
N GLU A 50 2.53 5.30 -13.65
CA GLU A 50 1.67 4.59 -12.69
C GLU A 50 2.23 3.20 -12.33
N CYS A 51 2.78 2.47 -13.30
CA CYS A 51 3.46 1.20 -13.04
C CYS A 51 4.70 1.38 -12.16
N LYS A 52 5.52 2.40 -12.43
CA LYS A 52 6.72 2.72 -11.62
C LYS A 52 6.33 3.09 -10.20
N LEU A 53 5.31 3.92 -10.04
CA LEU A 53 4.79 4.34 -8.74
C LEU A 53 4.30 3.15 -7.93
N PHE A 54 3.52 2.25 -8.55
CA PHE A 54 3.03 1.04 -7.87
C PHE A 54 4.18 0.14 -7.41
N TYR A 55 5.19 -0.05 -8.26
CA TYR A 55 6.38 -0.84 -7.92
C TYR A 55 7.14 -0.23 -6.74
N PHE A 56 7.42 1.08 -6.80
CA PHE A 56 8.14 1.78 -5.74
C PHE A 56 7.37 1.75 -4.41
N ALA A 57 6.09 2.10 -4.45
CA ALA A 57 5.22 2.11 -3.27
C ALA A 57 5.12 0.71 -2.65
N GLY A 58 4.96 -0.33 -3.47
CA GLY A 58 4.87 -1.72 -3.00
C GLY A 58 6.19 -2.26 -2.44
N GLN A 59 7.32 -1.92 -3.05
CA GLN A 59 8.63 -2.44 -2.64
C GLN A 59 9.16 -1.77 -1.38
N GLU A 60 9.30 -0.44 -1.39
CA GLU A 60 9.99 0.28 -0.32
C GLU A 60 9.21 0.21 0.99
N THR A 61 7.89 0.39 0.94
CA THR A 61 7.08 0.36 2.17
C THR A 61 7.04 -1.04 2.80
N THR A 62 6.89 -2.08 1.99
CA THR A 62 6.85 -3.47 2.45
C THR A 62 8.20 -3.95 2.96
N SER A 63 9.30 -3.60 2.28
CA SER A 63 10.65 -4.01 2.69
C SER A 63 11.03 -3.41 4.04
N VAL A 64 10.69 -2.15 4.28
CA VAL A 64 10.92 -1.47 5.57
C VAL A 64 10.12 -2.13 6.68
N LEU A 65 8.83 -2.41 6.47
CA LEU A 65 7.99 -3.10 7.46
C LEU A 65 8.56 -4.47 7.83
N LEU A 66 8.91 -5.29 6.82
CA LEU A 66 9.44 -6.63 7.07
C LEU A 66 10.81 -6.58 7.77
N THR A 67 11.66 -5.62 7.41
CA THR A 67 12.97 -5.42 8.05
C THR A 67 12.81 -5.10 9.52
N TRP A 68 11.98 -4.12 9.87
CA TRP A 68 11.70 -3.80 11.27
C TRP A 68 11.02 -4.95 12.00
N THR A 69 10.13 -5.68 11.34
CA THR A 69 9.51 -6.87 11.95
C THR A 69 10.55 -7.90 12.35
N MET A 70 11.51 -8.20 11.47
CA MET A 70 12.61 -9.13 11.79
C MET A 70 13.49 -8.64 12.93
N ILE A 71 13.80 -7.33 12.97
CA ILE A 71 14.57 -6.71 14.05
C ILE A 71 13.82 -6.85 15.38
N VAL A 72 12.55 -6.46 15.44
CA VAL A 72 11.71 -6.53 16.65
C VAL A 72 11.56 -7.97 17.12
N LEU A 73 11.27 -8.92 16.23
CA LEU A 73 11.18 -10.33 16.61
C LEU A 73 12.50 -10.88 17.19
N SER A 74 13.65 -10.45 16.66
CA SER A 74 14.96 -10.86 17.19
C SER A 74 15.22 -10.32 18.62
N MET A 75 14.65 -9.16 18.95
CA MET A 75 14.74 -8.56 20.29
C MET A 75 13.70 -9.14 21.25
N HIS A 76 12.63 -9.77 20.74
CA HIS A 76 11.55 -10.35 21.52
C HIS A 76 11.30 -11.83 21.16
N PRO A 77 12.20 -12.76 21.55
CA PRO A 77 12.09 -14.18 21.18
C PRO A 77 10.77 -14.83 21.58
N ASN A 78 10.18 -14.42 22.71
CA ASN A 78 8.87 -14.93 23.16
C ASN A 78 7.77 -14.70 22.11
N TRP A 79 7.75 -13.52 21.47
CA TRP A 79 6.77 -13.20 20.42
C TRP A 79 7.10 -13.93 19.11
N GLN A 80 8.38 -14.13 18.82
CA GLN A 80 8.81 -14.94 17.67
C GLN A 80 8.35 -16.40 17.80
N ASP A 81 8.49 -16.99 18.99
CA ASP A 81 8.04 -18.35 19.27
C ASP A 81 6.52 -18.47 19.21
N GLN A 82 5.79 -17.49 19.72
CA GLN A 82 4.33 -17.45 19.61
C GLN A 82 3.86 -17.37 18.14
N ALA A 83 4.48 -16.50 17.33
CA ALA A 83 4.18 -16.40 15.91
C ALA A 83 4.47 -17.71 15.17
N ARG A 84 5.60 -18.36 15.46
CA ARG A 84 5.95 -19.66 14.89
C ARG A 84 4.93 -20.73 15.27
N ASN A 85 4.55 -20.78 16.55
CA ASN A 85 3.56 -21.74 17.04
C ASN A 85 2.19 -21.53 16.39
N GLU A 86 1.74 -20.29 16.23
CA GLU A 86 0.49 -19.97 15.52
C GLU A 86 0.53 -20.47 14.07
N VAL A 87 1.61 -20.17 13.34
CA VAL A 87 1.77 -20.61 11.94
C VAL A 87 1.73 -22.15 11.85
N LEU A 88 2.43 -22.85 12.75
CA LEU A 88 2.42 -24.31 12.79
C LEU A 88 1.06 -24.89 13.18
N GLN A 89 0.31 -24.23 14.06
CA GLN A 89 -1.05 -24.66 14.41
C GLN A 89 -2.03 -24.49 13.24
N VAL A 90 -1.93 -23.39 12.49
CA VAL A 90 -2.85 -23.08 11.40
C VAL A 90 -2.54 -23.87 10.13
N PHE A 91 -1.26 -24.10 9.83
CA PHE A 91 -0.82 -24.71 8.56
C PHE A 91 -0.09 -26.03 8.70
N GLY A 92 0.45 -26.36 9.88
CA GLY A 92 1.29 -27.55 10.06
C GLY A 92 2.48 -27.55 9.10
N GLN A 93 2.54 -28.57 8.25
CA GLN A 93 3.55 -28.70 7.17
C GLN A 93 2.99 -28.32 5.79
N SER A 94 1.73 -27.89 5.72
CA SER A 94 1.09 -27.49 4.46
C SER A 94 1.52 -26.08 4.06
N LYS A 95 1.42 -25.78 2.76
CA LYS A 95 1.68 -24.43 2.26
C LYS A 95 0.59 -23.46 2.76
N PRO A 96 0.93 -22.21 3.08
CA PRO A 96 -0.06 -21.20 3.43
C PRO A 96 -1.10 -21.01 2.31
N THR A 97 -2.35 -20.86 2.71
CA THR A 97 -3.49 -20.51 1.83
C THR A 97 -4.03 -19.14 2.22
N PHE A 98 -4.67 -18.44 1.27
CA PHE A 98 -5.25 -17.13 1.54
C PHE A 98 -6.23 -17.14 2.71
N GLU A 99 -7.13 -18.14 2.76
CA GLU A 99 -8.07 -18.32 3.87
C GLU A 99 -7.39 -18.65 5.20
N GLY A 100 -6.23 -19.32 5.18
CA GLY A 100 -5.49 -19.60 6.40
C GLY A 100 -4.75 -18.36 6.94
N LEU A 101 -4.29 -17.46 6.06
CA LEU A 101 -3.56 -16.27 6.47
C LEU A 101 -4.41 -15.35 7.35
N SER A 102 -5.71 -15.24 7.07
CA SER A 102 -6.65 -14.46 7.90
C SER A 102 -6.84 -15.01 9.31
N ARG A 103 -6.39 -16.25 9.58
CA ARG A 103 -6.45 -16.86 10.92
C ARG A 103 -5.21 -16.59 11.76
N LEU A 104 -4.15 -15.98 11.21
CA LEU A 104 -2.91 -15.65 11.92
C LEU A 104 -3.07 -14.36 12.74
N LYS A 105 -3.67 -14.46 13.92
CA LYS A 105 -3.95 -13.30 14.78
C LYS A 105 -2.68 -12.72 15.40
N ILE A 106 -1.78 -13.57 15.90
CA ILE A 106 -0.53 -13.17 16.54
C ILE A 106 0.39 -12.50 15.52
N VAL A 107 0.56 -13.09 14.34
CA VAL A 107 1.34 -12.47 13.27
C VAL A 107 0.75 -11.10 12.89
N THR A 108 -0.59 -11.00 12.79
CA THR A 108 -1.26 -9.72 12.52
C THR A 108 -1.01 -8.68 13.62
N MET A 109 -1.08 -9.07 14.90
CA MET A 109 -0.77 -8.19 16.02
C MET A 109 0.68 -7.69 15.97
N ILE A 110 1.64 -8.57 15.64
CA ILE A 110 3.04 -8.19 15.48
C ILE A 110 3.21 -7.15 14.38
N PHE A 111 2.58 -7.34 13.21
CA PHE A 111 2.66 -6.35 12.14
C PHE A 111 2.06 -5.01 12.54
N TYR A 112 0.94 -4.99 13.28
CA TYR A 112 0.36 -3.74 13.75
C TYR A 112 1.25 -3.03 14.77
N GLU A 113 1.88 -3.76 15.68
CA GLU A 113 2.78 -3.15 16.66
C GLU A 113 4.05 -2.61 16.00
N VAL A 114 4.59 -3.33 15.02
CA VAL A 114 5.73 -2.85 14.22
C VAL A 114 5.33 -1.63 13.39
N LEU A 115 4.14 -1.60 12.79
CA LEU A 115 3.62 -0.41 12.07
C LEU A 115 3.38 0.77 13.01
N ARG A 116 3.02 0.53 14.27
CA ARG A 116 2.91 1.57 15.29
C ARG A 116 4.30 2.17 15.56
N LEU A 117 5.26 1.35 15.95
CA LEU A 117 6.59 1.76 16.38
C LEU A 117 7.50 2.25 15.24
N TYR A 118 7.43 1.61 14.07
CA TYR A 118 8.33 1.83 12.94
C TYR A 118 7.56 1.92 11.61
N PRO A 119 6.62 2.89 11.47
CA PRO A 119 5.86 3.05 10.24
C PRO A 119 6.76 3.45 9.07
N PRO A 120 6.66 2.81 7.89
CA PRO A 120 7.39 3.23 6.71
C PRO A 120 7.09 4.68 6.27
N VAL A 121 5.88 5.17 6.58
CA VAL A 121 5.46 6.56 6.34
C VAL A 121 5.26 7.28 7.66
N VAL A 122 6.18 8.17 8.00
CA VAL A 122 6.22 8.84 9.32
C VAL A 122 5.36 10.11 9.40
N ILE A 123 5.02 10.71 8.25
CA ILE A 123 4.25 11.95 8.14
C ILE A 123 3.32 11.85 6.92
N LEU A 124 2.08 12.34 7.06
CA LEU A 124 1.20 12.60 5.92
C LEU A 124 0.99 14.11 5.73
N LEU A 125 1.15 14.56 4.49
CA LEU A 125 0.88 15.94 4.08
C LEU A 125 -0.44 16.01 3.32
N ARG A 126 -1.25 17.02 3.61
CA ARG A 126 -2.45 17.39 2.85
C ARG A 126 -2.43 18.89 2.58
N GLN A 127 -3.06 19.34 1.51
CA GLN A 127 -3.22 20.76 1.20
C GLN A 127 -4.68 21.08 0.93
N THR A 128 -5.18 22.16 1.51
CA THR A 128 -6.56 22.63 1.26
C THR A 128 -6.66 23.17 -0.17
N TYR A 129 -7.55 22.59 -0.98
CA TYR A 129 -7.78 23.07 -2.35
C TYR A 129 -8.80 24.23 -2.42
N LYS A 130 -9.56 24.43 -1.35
CA LYS A 130 -10.51 25.52 -1.12
C LYS A 130 -10.60 25.80 0.38
N GLU A 131 -11.39 26.78 0.78
CA GLU A 131 -11.73 26.96 2.19
C GLU A 131 -12.45 25.72 2.74
N ILE A 132 -11.95 25.19 3.86
CA ILE A 132 -12.50 23.98 4.50
C ILE A 132 -12.62 24.24 6.00
N LYS A 133 -13.79 23.88 6.57
CA LYS A 133 -13.99 23.82 8.01
C LYS A 133 -13.68 22.41 8.52
N LEU A 134 -12.83 22.29 9.53
CA LEU A 134 -12.46 21.04 10.19
C LEU A 134 -12.57 21.23 11.71
N GLY A 135 -13.59 20.61 12.31
CA GLY A 135 -13.97 20.90 13.69
C GLY A 135 -14.36 22.37 13.86
N GLU A 136 -13.76 23.04 14.84
CA GLU A 136 -13.98 24.47 15.11
C GLU A 136 -13.09 25.40 14.28
N PHE A 137 -12.17 24.84 13.47
CA PHE A 137 -11.21 25.63 12.69
C PHE A 137 -11.64 25.77 11.24
N THR A 138 -11.42 26.96 10.67
CA THR A 138 -11.59 27.23 9.24
C THR A 138 -10.23 27.49 8.61
N PHE A 139 -9.90 26.71 7.58
CA PHE A 139 -8.64 26.80 6.85
C PHE A 139 -8.87 27.38 5.46
N PRO A 140 -8.19 28.48 5.07
CA PRO A 140 -8.26 29.00 3.71
C PRO A 140 -7.62 28.03 2.70
N ARG A 141 -7.80 28.31 1.41
CA ARG A 141 -7.12 27.59 0.32
C ARG A 141 -5.60 27.70 0.44
N GLY A 142 -4.89 26.62 0.17
CA GLY A 142 -3.42 26.56 0.10
C GLY A 142 -2.73 26.25 1.42
N VAL A 143 -3.47 26.00 2.50
CA VAL A 143 -2.89 25.61 3.79
C VAL A 143 -2.41 24.17 3.73
N GLN A 144 -1.18 23.93 4.17
CA GLN A 144 -0.63 22.60 4.36
C GLN A 144 -0.96 22.07 5.76
N LEU A 145 -1.57 20.89 5.82
CA LEU A 145 -1.89 20.15 7.04
C LEU A 145 -0.93 18.97 7.12
N LEU A 146 -0.14 18.93 8.19
CA LEU A 146 0.84 17.89 8.46
C LEU A 146 0.31 17.00 9.58
N LEU A 147 0.20 15.71 9.32
CA LEU A 147 -0.15 14.69 10.32
C LEU A 147 1.12 13.90 10.69
N PRO A 148 1.69 14.13 11.88
CA PRO A 148 2.91 13.46 12.31
C PRO A 148 2.58 12.06 12.86
N ILE A 149 2.46 11.07 11.99
CA ILE A 149 2.11 9.68 12.33
C ILE A 149 3.03 9.15 13.44
N ILE A 150 4.35 9.33 13.29
CA ILE A 150 5.32 8.78 14.25
C ILE A 150 5.12 9.34 15.67
N LEU A 151 4.77 10.62 15.81
CA LEU A 151 4.54 11.25 17.11
C LEU A 151 3.23 10.76 17.73
N LEU A 152 2.18 10.61 16.92
CA LEU A 152 0.89 10.10 17.39
C LEU A 152 1.00 8.63 17.83
N HIS A 153 1.77 7.83 17.10
CA HIS A 153 1.98 6.42 17.40
C HIS A 153 2.83 6.16 18.67
N HIS A 154 3.62 7.14 19.12
CA HIS A 154 4.40 7.08 20.37
C HIS A 154 3.83 7.99 21.46
N SER A 155 2.65 8.56 21.25
CA SER A 155 2.03 9.42 22.26
C SER A 155 1.53 8.57 23.41
N ARG A 156 2.06 8.82 24.61
CA ARG A 156 1.58 8.19 25.84
C ARG A 156 0.13 8.48 26.15
N GLU A 157 -0.39 9.60 25.65
CA GLU A 157 -1.81 9.96 25.78
C GLU A 157 -2.71 8.91 25.09
N PHE A 158 -2.29 8.38 23.94
CA PHE A 158 -3.09 7.44 23.17
C PHE A 158 -2.71 5.98 23.39
N TRP A 159 -1.45 5.71 23.74
CA TRP A 159 -0.90 4.35 23.82
C TRP A 159 -0.50 3.91 25.22
N GLY A 160 -0.54 4.79 26.23
CA GLY A 160 -0.16 4.48 27.60
C GLY A 160 1.31 4.75 27.92
N GLU A 161 1.75 4.40 29.13
CA GLU A 161 3.11 4.73 29.61
C GLU A 161 4.22 3.96 28.90
N ASP A 162 3.89 2.85 28.26
CA ASP A 162 4.78 1.98 27.47
C ASP A 162 4.84 2.35 25.98
N ALA A 163 4.30 3.52 25.60
CA ALA A 163 4.32 4.04 24.23
C ALA A 163 5.72 4.24 23.66
#